data_AF-A0A661S2K6-F1
#
_entry.id   AF-A0A661S2K6-F1
#
_cell.length_a   1.000
_cell.length_b   1.000
_cell.length_c   1.000
_cell.angle_alpha   90.00
_cell.angle_beta   90.00
_cell.angle_gamma   90.00
#
_symmetry.space_group_name_H-M   'P 1'
#
loop_
_entity.id
_entity.type
_entity.pdbx_description
1 polymer ?
#
loop_
_entity_poly.entity_id
_entity_poly.type
_entity_poly.pdbx_seq_one_letter_code
_entity_poly.pdbx_strand_id
1 'polypeptide(L)'
;MKLYILPLFLQVIGILVIIAEIFIPSLGLLTVIALTVFFYSLYLVFTTISTTAGMVITGLDIVLVPVLLIFGMKILAKSSLTLKRELSKQDGVVSQKEKFKAYINT
;
A
#
# COMPACT_ATOMS: atom_id res chain seq x y z
N MET A 1 -10.81 3.11 30.62
CA MET A 1 -10.94 3.41 29.17
C MET A 1 -12.18 2.70 28.65
N LYS A 2 -13.05 3.33 27.84
CA LYS A 2 -14.18 2.63 27.22
C LYS A 2 -13.63 1.48 26.36
N LEU A 3 -14.13 0.25 26.52
CA LEU A 3 -13.62 -0.97 25.85
C LEU A 3 -13.47 -0.83 24.32
N TYR A 4 -14.23 0.07 23.70
CA TYR A 4 -14.27 0.33 22.26
C TYR A 4 -13.13 1.22 21.72
N ILE A 5 -12.45 2.00 22.57
CA ILE A 5 -11.50 3.03 22.11
C ILE A 5 -10.24 2.37 21.52
N LEU A 6 -9.71 1.35 22.19
CA LEU A 6 -8.47 0.71 21.79
C LEU A 6 -8.59 -0.03 20.45
N PRO A 7 -9.60 -0.89 20.21
CA PRO A 7 -9.76 -1.55 18.91
C PRO A 7 -9.96 -0.55 17.76
N LEU A 8 -10.76 0.50 17.98
CA LEU A 8 -10.98 1.54 16.97
C LEU A 8 -9.68 2.29 16.63
N PHE A 9 -8.87 2.61 17.64
CA PHE A 9 -7.58 3.26 17.44
C PHE A 9 -6.63 2.37 16.62
N LEU A 10 -6.59 1.06 16.92
CA LEU A 10 -5.79 0.10 16.17
C LEU A 10 -6.26 -0.02 14.71
N GLN A 11 -7.56 0.00 14.45
CA GLN A 11 -8.12 -0.01 13.09
C GLN A 11 -7.60 1.20 12.28
N VAL A 12 -7.63 2.40 12.86
CA VAL A 12 -7.10 3.61 12.22
C VAL A 12 -5.59 3.49 11.95
N ILE A 13 -4.81 2.97 12.90
CA ILE A 13 -3.38 2.71 12.68
C ILE A 13 -3.18 1.73 11.53
N GLY A 14 -3.91 0.62 11.49
CA GLY A 14 -3.83 -0.36 10.41
C GLY A 14 -4.05 0.27 9.03
N ILE A 15 -5.06 1.13 8.90
CA ILE A 15 -5.34 1.89 7.67
C ILE A 15 -4.16 2.78 7.28
N LEU A 16 -3.60 3.53 8.24
CA LEU A 16 -2.46 4.41 7.99
C LEU A 16 -1.22 3.63 7.54
N VAL A 17 -0.98 2.44 8.10
CA VAL A 17 0.14 1.57 7.72
C VAL A 17 -0.05 1.02 6.30
N ILE A 18 -1.27 0.60 5.93
CA ILE A 18 -1.59 0.19 4.55
C ILE A 18 -1.31 1.34 3.58
N ILE A 19 -1.78 2.54 3.89
CA ILE A 19 -1.53 3.72 3.06
C ILE A 19 -0.02 3.99 2.95
N ALA A 20 0.72 3.88 4.04
CA ALA A 20 2.17 4.08 4.05
C ALA A 20 2.92 3.07 3.16
N GLU A 21 2.53 1.79 3.12
CA GLU A 21 3.12 0.79 2.20
C GLU A 21 2.99 1.22 0.73
N ILE A 22 1.88 1.86 0.36
CA ILE A 22 1.64 2.29 -1.03
C ILE A 22 2.63 3.39 -1.43
N PHE A 23 3.02 4.26 -0.50
CA PHE A 23 4.01 5.32 -0.75
C PHE A 23 5.46 4.86 -0.56
N ILE A 24 5.69 3.98 0.41
CA ILE A 24 6.99 3.44 0.78
C ILE A 24 6.95 1.95 0.45
N PRO A 25 7.30 1.55 -0.79
CA PRO A 25 7.23 0.15 -1.21
C PRO A 25 8.23 -0.67 -0.39
N SER A 26 7.77 -1.23 0.71
CA SER A 26 8.57 -1.97 1.69
C SER A 26 8.65 -3.46 1.37
N LEU A 27 8.16 -3.83 0.18
CA LEU A 27 7.99 -5.21 -0.29
C LEU A 27 7.07 -6.04 0.62
N GLY A 28 6.09 -5.39 1.26
CA GLY A 28 5.06 -6.06 2.06
C GLY A 28 5.35 -6.13 3.57
N LEU A 29 6.46 -5.57 4.07
CA LEU A 29 6.73 -5.54 5.51
C LEU A 29 5.67 -4.74 6.27
N LEU A 30 5.33 -3.54 5.79
CA LEU A 30 4.26 -2.72 6.38
C LEU A 30 2.91 -3.43 6.26
N THR A 31 2.69 -4.19 5.20
CA THR A 31 1.47 -4.99 5.01
C THR A 31 1.33 -6.06 6.10
N VAL A 32 2.41 -6.78 6.43
CA VAL A 32 2.40 -7.77 7.54
C VAL A 32 2.13 -7.08 8.89
N ILE A 33 2.73 -5.92 9.12
CA ILE A 33 2.48 -5.12 10.34
C ILE A 33 1.02 -4.69 10.39
N ALA A 34 0.48 -4.16 9.29
CA ALA A 34 -0.91 -3.73 9.21
C ALA A 34 -1.86 -4.90 9.50
N LEU A 35 -1.68 -6.04 8.84
CA LEU A 35 -2.48 -7.25 9.08
C LEU A 35 -2.44 -7.66 10.55
N THR A 36 -1.27 -7.64 11.17
CA THR A 36 -1.12 -7.97 12.60
C THR A 36 -1.94 -7.01 13.47
N VAL A 37 -1.89 -5.71 13.18
CA VAL A 37 -2.68 -4.69 13.88
C VAL A 37 -4.19 -4.88 13.68
N PHE A 38 -4.63 -5.16 12.45
CA PHE A 38 -6.04 -5.46 12.14
C PHE A 38 -6.53 -6.71 12.88
N PHE A 39 -5.78 -7.81 12.80
CA PHE A 39 -6.15 -9.06 13.48
C PHE A 39 -6.16 -8.91 14.99
N TYR A 40 -5.20 -8.20 15.58
CA TYR A 40 -5.19 -7.94 17.01
C TYR A 40 -6.37 -7.06 17.44
N SER A 41 -6.72 -6.06 16.64
CA SER A 41 -7.93 -5.25 16.87
C SER A 41 -9.20 -6.11 16.85
N LEU A 42 -9.38 -6.94 15.81
CA LEU A 42 -10.52 -7.85 15.71
C LEU A 42 -10.56 -8.84 16.87
N TYR A 43 -9.41 -9.42 17.25
CA TYR A 43 -9.31 -10.29 18.42
C TYR A 43 -9.84 -9.62 19.68
N LEU A 44 -9.47 -8.35 19.93
CA LEU A 44 -10.00 -7.60 21.07
C LEU A 44 -11.51 -7.39 20.96
N VAL A 45 -12.05 -7.09 19.77
CA VAL A 45 -13.51 -6.92 19.59
C VAL A 45 -14.26 -8.22 19.88
N PHE A 46 -13.79 -9.35 19.33
CA PHE A 46 -14.42 -10.64 19.52
C PHE A 46 -14.36 -11.13 20.98
N THR A 47 -13.28 -10.82 21.70
CA THR A 47 -13.08 -11.30 23.08
C THR A 47 -13.65 -10.39 24.16
N THR A 48 -13.69 -9.07 23.92
CA THR A 48 -14.01 -8.09 24.97
C THR A 48 -15.31 -7.32 24.74
N ILE A 49 -15.83 -7.27 23.51
CA ILE A 49 -17.00 -6.46 23.17
C ILE A 49 -18.20 -7.36 22.85
N SER A 50 -18.18 -8.04 21.71
CA SER A 50 -19.28 -8.90 21.24
C SER A 50 -18.90 -9.55 19.92
N THR A 51 -19.39 -10.77 19.68
CA THR A 51 -19.32 -11.46 18.40
C THR A 51 -20.03 -10.69 17.27
N THR A 52 -21.18 -10.07 17.54
CA THR A 52 -21.89 -9.28 16.52
C THR A 52 -21.07 -8.07 16.06
N ALA A 53 -20.45 -7.35 17.01
CA ALA A 53 -19.58 -6.22 16.70
C ALA A 53 -18.35 -6.66 15.90
N GLY A 54 -17.74 -7.80 16.28
CA GLY A 54 -16.61 -8.38 15.55
C GLY A 54 -16.96 -8.69 14.09
N MET A 55 -18.10 -9.36 13.86
CA MET A 55 -18.57 -9.69 12.51
C MET A 55 -18.83 -8.45 11.65
N VAL A 56 -19.42 -7.39 12.21
CA VAL A 56 -19.66 -6.12 11.51
C VAL A 56 -18.33 -5.48 11.09
N ILE A 57 -17.36 -5.41 12.00
CA ILE A 57 -16.05 -4.80 11.71
C ILE A 57 -15.27 -5.64 10.69
N THR A 58 -15.28 -6.97 10.81
CA THR A 58 -14.66 -7.85 9.80
C THR A 58 -15.30 -7.65 8.42
N GLY A 59 -16.63 -7.55 8.35
CA GLY A 59 -17.33 -7.26 7.10
C GLY A 59 -16.93 -5.91 6.50
N LEU A 60 -16.76 -4.89 7.35
CA LEU A 60 -16.23 -3.59 6.92
C LEU A 60 -14.80 -3.69 6.40
N ASP A 61 -13.90 -4.39 7.10
CA ASP A 61 -12.50 -4.54 6.70
C ASP A 61 -12.36 -5.25 5.35
N ILE A 62 -13.18 -6.28 5.09
CA ILE A 62 -13.23 -7.00 3.81
C ILE A 62 -13.55 -6.07 2.63
N VAL A 63 -14.38 -5.06 2.85
CA VAL A 63 -14.75 -4.09 1.80
C VAL A 63 -13.77 -2.91 1.77
N LEU A 64 -13.39 -2.40 2.94
CA LEU A 64 -12.59 -1.20 3.09
C LEU A 64 -11.15 -1.41 2.61
N VAL A 65 -10.53 -2.54 2.91
CA VAL A 65 -9.14 -2.82 2.53
C VAL A 65 -8.96 -2.84 1.00
N PRO A 66 -9.74 -3.58 0.19
CA PRO A 66 -9.67 -3.50 -1.26
C PRO A 66 -9.91 -2.10 -1.82
N VAL A 67 -10.89 -1.37 -1.26
CA VAL A 67 -11.20 0.01 -1.67
C VAL A 67 -10.01 0.93 -1.41
N LEU A 68 -9.37 0.83 -0.24
CA LEU A 68 -8.18 1.61 0.11
C LEU A 68 -7.00 1.28 -0.81
N LEU A 69 -6.80 0.00 -1.16
CA LEU A 69 -5.75 -0.41 -2.10
C LEU A 69 -5.96 0.20 -3.50
N ILE A 70 -7.19 0.12 -4.03
CA ILE A 70 -7.53 0.72 -5.33
C ILE A 70 -7.33 2.24 -5.29
N PHE A 71 -7.79 2.89 -4.21
CA PHE A 71 -7.69 4.34 -4.07
C PHE A 71 -6.23 4.80 -3.90
N GLY A 72 -5.45 4.09 -3.08
CA GLY A 72 -4.03 4.39 -2.89
C GLY A 72 -3.23 4.22 -4.18
N MET A 73 -3.50 3.18 -4.98
CA MET A 73 -2.88 3.06 -6.31
C MET A 73 -3.25 4.22 -7.24
N LYS A 74 -4.51 4.68 -7.23
CA LYS A 74 -4.93 5.87 -8.00
C LYS A 74 -4.22 7.13 -7.53
N ILE A 75 -4.02 7.30 -6.23
CA ILE A 75 -3.25 8.43 -5.67
C ILE A 75 -1.80 8.36 -6.12
N LEU A 76 -1.16 7.18 -6.02
CA LEU A 76 0.23 6.98 -6.43
C LEU A 76 0.42 7.34 -7.91
N ALA A 77 -0.50 6.90 -8.79
CA ALA A 77 -0.47 7.22 -10.21
C ALA A 77 -0.59 8.73 -10.53
N LYS A 78 -1.27 9.50 -9.65
CA LYS A 78 -1.47 10.95 -9.83
C LYS A 78 -0.41 11.80 -9.11
N SER A 79 0.31 11.23 -8.14
CA SER A 79 1.29 11.93 -7.31
C SER A 79 2.60 12.18 -8.07
N SER A 80 3.21 13.36 -7.87
CA SER A 80 4.54 13.69 -8.42
C SER A 80 5.69 12.92 -7.75
N LEU A 81 5.38 12.14 -6.73
CA LEU A 81 6.30 11.22 -6.05
C LEU A 81 6.56 9.95 -6.87
N THR A 82 5.72 9.64 -7.87
CA THR A 82 6.05 8.62 -8.86
C THR A 82 7.12 9.20 -9.76
N LEU A 83 8.31 8.58 -9.74
CA LEU A 83 9.48 8.98 -10.50
C LEU A 83 9.11 9.06 -11.99
N LYS A 84 8.82 10.27 -12.49
CA LYS A 84 8.67 10.58 -13.92
C LYS A 84 10.00 10.52 -14.67
N ARG A 85 10.89 9.58 -14.32
CA ARG A 85 11.94 9.17 -15.25
C ARG A 85 11.30 8.19 -16.22
N GLU A 86 10.52 8.75 -17.15
CA GLU A 86 10.62 8.19 -18.48
C GLU A 86 12.10 8.27 -18.85
N LEU A 87 12.70 7.13 -19.18
CA LEU A 87 13.99 7.10 -19.86
C LEU A 87 13.80 7.91 -21.14
N SER A 88 14.13 9.20 -21.08
CA SER A 88 14.11 10.04 -22.26
C SER A 88 15.04 9.37 -23.27
N LYS A 89 14.52 9.11 -24.46
CA LYS A 89 15.32 8.65 -25.61
C LYS A 89 16.53 9.57 -25.86
N GLN A 90 16.47 10.81 -25.39
CA GLN A 90 17.51 11.84 -25.49
C GLN A 90 18.63 11.65 -24.45
N ASP A 91 18.32 11.05 -23.29
CA ASP A 91 19.28 10.72 -22.22
C ASP A 91 19.80 9.26 -22.34
N GLY A 92 19.29 8.52 -23.33
CA GLY A 92 19.77 7.21 -23.70
C GLY A 92 21.17 7.32 -24.32
N VAL A 93 22.21 7.22 -23.49
CA VAL A 93 23.56 6.92 -23.96
C VAL A 93 23.50 5.61 -24.75
N VAL A 94 23.60 5.73 -26.08
CA VAL A 94 23.80 4.58 -26.95
C VAL A 94 25.10 3.93 -26.51
N SER A 95 25.04 2.70 -25.99
CA SER A 95 26.21 1.89 -25.66
C SER A 95 27.11 1.61 -26.88
N GLN A 96 26.72 2.06 -28.07
CA GLN A 96 27.47 1.86 -29.29
C GLN A 96 28.61 2.87 -29.40
N LYS A 97 29.84 2.35 -29.36
CA LYS A 97 31.02 3.10 -29.80
C LYS A 97 30.81 3.53 -31.26
N GLU A 98 31.16 4.78 -31.58
CA GLU A 98 31.00 5.37 -32.93
C GLU A 98 31.48 4.46 -34.07
N LYS A 99 32.51 3.65 -33.81
CA LYS A 99 33.09 2.69 -34.76
C LYS A 99 32.08 1.70 -35.37
N PHE A 100 30.92 1.48 -34.75
CA PHE A 100 29.93 0.51 -35.23
C PHE A 100 28.76 1.11 -36.02
N LYS A 101 28.66 2.45 -36.15
CA LYS A 101 27.60 3.09 -36.95
C LYS A 101 27.62 2.69 -38.44
N ALA A 102 28.80 2.33 -38.97
CA ALA A 102 28.98 1.96 -40.37
C ALA A 102 28.28 0.65 -40.78
N TYR A 103 27.91 -0.20 -39.82
CA TYR A 103 27.30 -1.52 -40.09
C TYR A 103 25.77 -1.53 -40.03
N ILE A 104 25.13 -0.40 -39.71
CA ILE A 104 23.67 -0.31 -39.49
C ILE A 104 22.93 0.17 -40.76
N ASN A 105 23.65 0.69 -41.76
CA ASN A 105 23.06 1.16 -43.03
C ASN A 105 23.37 0.22 -44.22
N THR A 106 23.24 -1.09 -44.01
CA THR A 106 23.13 -2.07 -45.13
C THR A 106 21.71 -2.61 -45.14
#